data_AF-A0A4S1MA06-F1
#
_entry.id   AF-A0A4S1MA06-F1
#
_cell.length_a   1.000
_cell.length_b   1.000
_cell.length_c   1.000
_cell.angle_alpha   90.00
_cell.angle_beta   90.00
_cell.angle_gamma   90.00
#
_symmetry.space_group_name_H-M   'P 1'
#
loop_
_entity.id
_entity.type
_entity.pdbx_description
1 polymer ?
#
loop_
_entity_poly.entity_id
_entity_poly.type
_entity_poly.pdbx_seq_one_letter_code
_entity_poly.pdbx_strand_id
1 'polypeptide(L)'
;MTRFFLLAWFCAFSFWQRAWCEMAEDGHETAAITQEDIRKLKERVARLERHCGLSLATASSYEESDDYNRALTLLKQGDYQKAGVAFRHFCALYPHSSFLALASYWLGVTFFVRGEYDEAVKAFDICLTKWPESDKALDTRLKVALCYQRLDQTEKAQKALASFRQALEANTSLDAQARVRFGEQADALERTLHTEEPQAEEPVRAVSSHDHDAVPTVPLHHEKQTPQAGDAQKRAI
;
A
#
# COMPACT_ATOMS: atom_id res chain seq x y z
N MET A 1 -20.12 -48.78 30.31
CA MET A 1 -18.94 -48.18 30.98
C MET A 1 -18.88 -46.66 30.74
N THR A 2 -19.91 -45.90 31.13
CA THR A 2 -20.01 -44.45 30.83
C THR A 2 -20.64 -43.63 31.97
N ARG A 3 -20.69 -44.17 33.19
CA ARG A 3 -21.20 -43.45 34.38
C ARG A 3 -20.14 -43.08 35.42
N PHE A 4 -18.88 -43.44 35.21
CA PHE A 4 -17.78 -43.12 36.13
C PHE A 4 -17.00 -41.85 35.76
N PHE A 5 -17.10 -41.35 34.52
CA PHE A 5 -16.32 -40.18 34.08
C PHE A 5 -16.91 -38.82 34.48
N LEU A 6 -18.22 -38.73 34.78
CA LEU A 6 -18.86 -37.46 35.15
C LEU A 6 -18.63 -37.07 36.63
N LEU A 7 -18.37 -38.04 37.51
CA LEU A 7 -18.09 -37.79 38.93
C LEU A 7 -16.66 -37.29 39.17
N ALA A 8 -15.69 -37.72 38.35
CA ALA A 8 -14.32 -37.24 38.41
C ALA A 8 -14.21 -35.77 37.94
N TRP A 9 -15.00 -35.37 36.93
CA TRP A 9 -15.04 -34.01 36.43
C TRP A 9 -15.68 -33.03 37.44
N PHE A 10 -16.72 -33.48 38.17
CA PHE A 10 -17.34 -32.69 39.23
C PHE A 10 -16.44 -32.52 40.47
N CYS A 11 -15.61 -33.52 40.81
CA CYS A 11 -14.65 -33.37 41.91
C CYS A 11 -13.48 -32.45 41.54
N ALA A 12 -12.98 -32.49 40.31
CA ALA A 12 -11.92 -31.60 39.85
C ALA A 12 -12.39 -30.13 39.76
N PHE A 13 -13.64 -29.88 39.34
CA PHE A 13 -14.23 -28.54 39.33
C PHE A 13 -14.45 -27.99 40.75
N SER A 14 -14.88 -28.85 41.68
CA SER A 14 -15.08 -28.48 43.08
C SER A 14 -13.76 -28.25 43.83
N PHE A 15 -12.70 -28.98 43.48
CA PHE A 15 -11.36 -28.80 44.04
C PHE A 15 -10.70 -27.54 43.49
N TRP A 16 -10.93 -27.20 42.22
CA TRP A 16 -10.46 -25.95 41.61
C TRP A 16 -11.18 -24.72 42.19
N GLN A 17 -12.49 -24.83 42.45
CA GLN A 17 -13.26 -23.76 43.08
C GLN A 17 -12.90 -23.54 44.57
N ARG A 18 -12.42 -24.58 45.26
CA ARG A 18 -11.85 -24.46 46.62
C ARG A 18 -10.42 -23.92 46.62
N ALA A 19 -9.55 -24.40 45.74
CA ALA A 19 -8.18 -23.92 45.61
C ALA A 19 -8.11 -22.43 45.23
N TRP A 20 -9.08 -21.93 44.46
CA TRP A 20 -9.19 -20.52 44.12
C TRP A 20 -9.70 -19.66 45.29
N CYS A 21 -10.46 -20.23 46.23
CA CYS A 21 -10.84 -19.52 47.47
C CYS A 21 -9.68 -19.47 48.48
N GLU A 22 -8.87 -20.52 48.57
CA GLU A 22 -7.82 -20.65 49.59
C GLU A 22 -6.53 -19.91 49.22
N MET A 23 -6.29 -19.62 47.93
CA MET A 23 -5.17 -18.78 47.47
C MET A 23 -5.45 -17.26 47.55
N ALA A 24 -6.67 -16.84 47.89
CA ALA A 24 -7.03 -15.43 47.93
C ALA A 24 -6.72 -14.73 49.28
N GLU A 25 -6.19 -15.46 50.27
CA GLU A 25 -5.89 -14.91 51.61
C GLU A 25 -4.42 -14.57 51.86
N ASP A 26 -3.50 -14.86 50.93
CA ASP A 26 -2.11 -14.42 51.05
C ASP A 26 -1.91 -13.04 50.39
N GLY A 27 -1.76 -12.06 51.27
CA GLY A 27 -1.64 -10.64 50.95
C GLY A 27 -0.50 -10.32 49.97
N HIS A 28 -0.90 -9.93 48.77
CA HIS A 28 -0.30 -8.81 48.07
C HIS A 28 -1.44 -7.87 47.65
N GLU A 29 -1.40 -6.64 48.17
CA GLU A 29 -2.31 -5.55 47.82
C GLU A 29 -2.31 -5.31 46.31
N THR A 30 -3.20 -6.00 45.61
CA THR A 30 -3.78 -5.50 44.38
C THR A 30 -5.22 -5.20 44.75
N ALA A 31 -5.58 -3.92 44.80
CA ALA A 31 -6.94 -3.51 45.14
C ALA A 31 -7.90 -4.13 44.10
N ALA A 32 -8.50 -5.26 44.46
CA ALA A 32 -9.43 -5.97 43.61
C ALA A 32 -10.65 -5.06 43.40
N ILE A 33 -10.77 -4.49 42.20
CA ILE A 33 -11.87 -3.61 41.83
C ILE A 33 -13.18 -4.36 42.09
N THR A 34 -13.95 -3.92 43.08
CA THR A 34 -15.17 -4.63 43.48
C THR A 34 -16.32 -4.33 42.50
N GLN A 35 -17.30 -5.22 42.40
CA GLN A 35 -18.51 -4.99 41.60
C GLN A 35 -19.25 -3.70 42.03
N GLU A 36 -19.13 -3.35 43.30
CA GLU A 36 -19.67 -2.11 43.88
C GLU A 36 -18.92 -0.87 43.37
N ASP A 37 -17.60 -0.95 43.19
CA ASP A 37 -16.80 0.13 42.61
C ASP A 37 -17.12 0.34 41.13
N ILE A 38 -17.33 -0.77 40.38
CA ILE A 38 -17.79 -0.71 38.98
C ILE A 38 -19.17 -0.06 38.89
N ARG A 39 -20.09 -0.40 39.80
CA ARG A 39 -21.42 0.22 39.88
C ARG A 39 -21.35 1.72 40.16
N LYS A 40 -20.57 2.12 41.17
CA LYS A 40 -20.33 3.53 41.50
C LYS A 40 -19.68 4.28 40.35
N LEU A 41 -18.75 3.65 39.62
CA LEU A 41 -18.10 4.24 38.46
C LEU A 41 -19.10 4.46 37.32
N LYS A 42 -19.95 3.47 37.02
CA LYS A 42 -21.03 3.60 36.02
C LYS A 42 -22.01 4.72 36.36
N GLU A 43 -22.40 4.86 37.63
CA GLU A 43 -23.28 5.95 38.08
C GLU A 43 -22.61 7.34 37.96
N ARG A 44 -21.30 7.42 38.19
CA ARG A 44 -20.51 8.65 38.00
C ARG A 44 -20.39 9.02 36.53
N VAL A 45 -20.11 8.05 35.65
CA VAL A 45 -20.10 8.25 34.19
C VAL A 45 -21.46 8.72 33.70
N ALA A 46 -22.56 8.07 34.09
CA ALA A 46 -23.92 8.49 33.74
C ALA A 46 -24.30 9.87 34.29
N ARG A 47 -23.68 10.32 35.39
CA ARG A 47 -23.86 11.68 35.92
C ARG A 47 -23.05 12.71 35.11
N LEU A 48 -21.84 12.36 34.71
CA LEU A 48 -20.98 13.21 33.86
C LEU A 48 -21.58 13.38 32.46
N GLU A 49 -22.11 12.31 31.86
CA GLU A 49 -22.81 12.37 30.57
C GLU A 49 -24.03 13.31 30.62
N ARG A 50 -24.75 13.35 31.75
CA ARG A 50 -25.89 14.26 31.96
C ARG A 50 -25.50 15.72 32.17
N HIS A 51 -24.36 15.99 32.80
CA HIS A 51 -23.91 17.35 33.11
C HIS A 51 -23.08 18.00 31.99
N CYS A 52 -22.36 17.19 31.20
CA CYS A 52 -21.49 17.69 30.13
C CYS A 52 -22.10 17.50 28.73
N GLY A 53 -23.18 16.71 28.58
CA GLY A 53 -23.78 16.41 27.27
C GLY A 53 -22.86 15.60 26.34
N LEU A 54 -21.64 15.30 26.77
CA LEU A 54 -20.63 14.54 26.05
C LEU A 54 -20.75 13.07 26.45
N SER A 55 -21.26 12.26 25.52
CA SER A 55 -21.22 10.79 25.63
C SER A 55 -19.79 10.28 25.59
N LEU A 56 -19.48 9.19 26.29
CA LEU A 56 -18.18 8.51 26.19
C LEU A 56 -17.80 8.18 24.72
N ALA A 57 -18.79 7.92 23.87
CA ALA A 57 -18.58 7.70 22.43
C ALA A 57 -18.15 9.00 21.70
N THR A 58 -18.72 10.15 22.08
CA THR A 58 -18.31 11.45 21.54
C THR A 58 -16.96 11.92 22.08
N ALA A 59 -16.62 11.56 23.31
CA ALA A 59 -15.28 11.80 23.87
C ALA A 59 -14.22 10.94 23.15
N SER A 60 -14.48 9.64 22.97
CA SER A 60 -13.60 8.75 22.20
C SER A 60 -13.45 9.17 20.75
N SER A 61 -14.51 9.72 20.13
CA SER A 61 -14.44 10.23 18.75
C SER A 61 -13.68 11.57 18.64
N TYR A 62 -13.68 12.37 19.71
CA TYR A 62 -12.85 13.56 19.78
C TYR A 62 -11.37 13.21 19.98
N GLU A 63 -11.08 12.25 20.86
CA GLU A 63 -9.72 11.75 21.12
C GLU A 63 -9.10 11.06 19.89
N GLU A 64 -9.84 10.21 19.18
CA GLU A 64 -9.34 9.61 17.92
C GLU A 64 -9.00 10.70 16.89
N SER A 65 -9.84 11.73 16.76
CA SER A 65 -9.63 12.81 15.82
C SER A 65 -8.40 13.64 16.19
N ASP A 66 -8.22 13.97 17.47
CA ASP A 66 -7.04 14.69 17.96
C ASP A 66 -5.75 13.89 17.75
N ASP A 67 -5.73 12.60 18.10
CA ASP A 67 -4.57 11.73 17.93
C ASP A 67 -4.18 11.59 16.45
N TYR A 68 -5.18 11.42 15.58
CA TYR A 68 -4.96 11.37 14.14
C TYR A 68 -4.40 12.71 13.60
N ASN A 69 -4.97 13.84 14.01
CA ASN A 69 -4.52 15.16 13.57
C ASN A 69 -3.11 15.50 14.06
N ARG A 70 -2.75 15.05 15.27
CA ARG A 70 -1.38 15.17 15.80
C ARG A 70 -0.39 14.37 14.96
N ALA A 71 -0.71 13.13 14.62
CA ALA A 71 0.12 12.31 13.72
C ALA A 71 0.28 12.97 12.35
N LEU A 72 -0.80 13.53 11.80
CA LEU A 72 -0.79 14.26 10.53
C LEU A 72 0.06 15.53 10.59
N THR A 73 0.05 16.23 11.73
CA THR A 73 0.86 17.44 11.95
C THR A 73 2.34 17.11 11.95
N LEU A 74 2.75 16.02 12.61
CA LEU A 74 4.12 15.52 12.58
C LEU A 74 4.56 15.18 11.15
N LEU A 75 3.69 14.53 10.37
CA LEU A 75 3.95 14.22 8.98
C LEU A 75 4.18 15.49 8.14
N LYS A 76 3.33 16.50 8.31
CA LYS A 76 3.44 17.80 7.62
C LYS A 76 4.69 18.58 8.02
N GLN A 77 5.15 18.44 9.26
CA GLN A 77 6.40 19.03 9.75
C GLN A 77 7.65 18.31 9.22
N GLY A 78 7.49 17.16 8.55
CA GLY A 78 8.60 16.34 8.06
C GLY A 78 9.22 15.44 9.11
N ASP A 79 8.63 15.35 10.32
CA ASP A 79 9.09 14.42 11.36
C ASP A 79 8.51 13.03 11.09
N TYR A 80 9.03 12.37 10.05
CA TYR A 80 8.54 11.08 9.57
C TYR A 80 8.76 9.95 10.60
N GLN A 81 9.79 10.05 11.43
CA GLN A 81 10.05 9.08 12.49
C GLN A 81 8.93 9.13 13.53
N LYS A 82 8.61 10.31 14.08
CA LYS A 82 7.53 10.44 15.06
C LYS A 82 6.16 10.21 14.43
N ALA A 83 5.93 10.68 13.20
CA ALA A 83 4.68 10.44 12.49
C ALA A 83 4.38 8.94 12.34
N GLY A 84 5.39 8.14 11.96
CA GLY A 84 5.21 6.70 11.80
C GLY A 84 4.89 5.99 13.12
N VAL A 85 5.51 6.43 14.23
CA VAL A 85 5.16 5.93 15.58
C VAL A 85 3.73 6.31 15.95
N ALA A 86 3.35 7.58 15.73
CA ALA A 86 2.02 8.08 16.05
C ALA A 86 0.91 7.37 15.26
N PHE A 87 1.09 7.14 13.95
CA PHE A 87 0.12 6.38 13.15
C PHE A 87 0.04 4.90 13.56
N ARG A 88 1.18 4.25 13.86
CA ARG A 88 1.13 2.87 14.40
C ARG A 88 0.37 2.80 15.72
N HIS A 89 0.61 3.75 16.61
CA HIS A 89 -0.09 3.86 17.88
C HIS A 89 -1.59 4.10 17.66
N PHE A 90 -1.95 5.00 16.75
CA PHE A 90 -3.34 5.25 16.37
C PHE A 90 -4.05 3.96 15.90
N CYS A 91 -3.42 3.20 14.99
CA CYS A 91 -4.00 1.95 14.50
C CYS A 91 -4.15 0.88 15.59
N ALA A 92 -3.31 0.91 16.63
CA ALA A 92 -3.39 -0.03 17.75
C ALA A 92 -4.43 0.40 18.79
N LEU A 93 -4.53 1.70 19.09
CA LEU A 93 -5.49 2.25 20.05
C LEU A 93 -6.92 2.23 19.54
N TYR A 94 -7.13 2.52 18.26
CA TYR A 94 -8.46 2.70 17.68
C TYR A 94 -8.75 1.68 16.57
N PRO A 95 -8.82 0.37 16.87
CA PRO A 95 -8.98 -0.70 15.87
C PRO A 95 -10.34 -0.73 15.16
N HIS A 96 -11.28 0.13 15.56
CA HIS A 96 -12.60 0.29 14.94
C HIS A 96 -12.85 1.72 14.43
N SER A 97 -11.84 2.58 14.39
CA SER A 97 -12.01 3.96 13.93
C SER A 97 -12.28 4.04 12.42
N SER A 98 -13.12 4.99 12.03
CA SER A 98 -13.35 5.35 10.62
C SER A 98 -12.09 5.91 9.96
N PHE A 99 -11.16 6.47 10.74
CA PHE A 99 -9.89 6.99 10.23
C PHE A 99 -8.85 5.93 9.93
N LEU A 100 -9.08 4.66 10.26
CA LEU A 100 -8.07 3.61 10.10
C LEU A 100 -7.57 3.43 8.67
N ALA A 101 -8.45 3.52 7.67
CA ALA A 101 -8.07 3.46 6.26
C ALA A 101 -7.08 4.59 5.93
N LEU A 102 -7.39 5.79 6.39
CA LEU A 102 -6.59 6.99 6.14
C LEU A 102 -5.28 6.98 6.96
N ALA A 103 -5.31 6.53 8.21
CA ALA A 103 -4.14 6.39 9.06
C ALA A 103 -3.18 5.32 8.52
N SER A 104 -3.70 4.19 8.04
CA SER A 104 -2.89 3.13 7.40
C SER A 104 -2.24 3.61 6.11
N TYR A 105 -2.99 4.38 5.30
CA TYR A 105 -2.46 5.06 4.13
C TYR A 105 -1.32 6.01 4.50
N TRP A 106 -1.51 6.91 5.47
CA TRP A 106 -0.46 7.85 5.88
C TRP A 106 0.74 7.17 6.52
N LEU A 107 0.53 6.06 7.23
CA LEU A 107 1.62 5.23 7.74
C LEU A 107 2.48 4.69 6.58
N GLY A 108 1.86 4.14 5.54
CA GLY A 108 2.58 3.71 4.34
C GLY A 108 3.30 4.86 3.63
N VAL A 109 2.66 6.03 3.52
CA VAL A 109 3.31 7.24 2.95
C VAL A 109 4.51 7.66 3.79
N THR A 110 4.41 7.57 5.11
CA THR A 110 5.50 7.90 6.03
C THR A 110 6.70 7.00 5.79
N PHE A 111 6.48 5.68 5.65
CA PHE A 111 7.53 4.72 5.32
C PHE A 111 8.12 4.97 3.94
N PHE A 112 7.27 5.27 2.95
CA PHE A 112 7.71 5.59 1.59
C PHE A 112 8.67 6.79 1.56
N VAL A 113 8.34 7.88 2.26
CA VAL A 113 9.19 9.09 2.30
C VAL A 113 10.50 8.83 3.07
N ARG A 114 10.50 7.91 4.03
CA ARG A 114 11.71 7.45 4.74
C ARG A 114 12.59 6.53 3.91
N GLY A 115 12.15 6.10 2.72
CA GLY A 115 12.85 5.11 1.91
C GLY A 115 12.69 3.67 2.40
N GLU A 116 11.80 3.44 3.36
CA GLU A 116 11.50 2.10 3.92
C GLU A 116 10.43 1.44 3.05
N TYR A 117 10.77 1.15 1.79
CA TYR A 117 9.79 0.73 0.78
C TYR A 117 9.15 -0.64 1.08
N ASP A 118 9.89 -1.60 1.65
CA ASP A 118 9.31 -2.90 2.04
C ASP A 118 8.24 -2.75 3.11
N GLU A 119 8.47 -1.90 4.12
CA GLU A 119 7.49 -1.61 5.16
C GLU A 119 6.32 -0.76 4.63
N ALA A 120 6.59 0.13 3.67
CA ALA A 120 5.56 0.89 2.98
C ALA A 120 4.59 -0.05 2.23
N VAL A 121 5.12 -1.02 1.47
CA VAL A 121 4.30 -2.02 0.77
C VAL A 121 3.41 -2.79 1.76
N LYS A 122 3.97 -3.29 2.86
CA LYS A 122 3.17 -4.00 3.88
C LYS A 122 2.03 -3.14 4.44
N ALA A 123 2.30 -1.88 4.76
CA ALA A 123 1.30 -0.96 5.27
C ALA A 123 0.20 -0.66 4.24
N PHE A 124 0.59 -0.47 2.98
CA PHE A 124 -0.34 -0.26 1.87
C PHE A 124 -1.17 -1.51 1.55
N ASP A 125 -0.58 -2.69 1.60
CA ASP A 125 -1.30 -3.96 1.38
C ASP A 125 -2.37 -4.19 2.45
N ILE A 126 -2.08 -3.86 3.72
CA ILE A 126 -3.08 -3.86 4.79
C ILE A 126 -4.22 -2.90 4.44
N CYS A 127 -3.89 -1.69 3.97
CA CYS A 127 -4.89 -0.70 3.58
C CYS A 127 -5.80 -1.22 2.45
N LEU A 128 -5.23 -1.82 1.41
CA LEU A 128 -5.96 -2.36 0.26
C LEU A 128 -6.78 -3.61 0.59
N THR A 129 -6.29 -4.42 1.53
CA THR A 129 -6.98 -5.65 1.94
C THR A 129 -8.16 -5.34 2.86
N LYS A 130 -7.99 -4.42 3.81
CA LYS A 130 -9.04 -4.07 4.78
C LYS A 130 -10.03 -3.04 4.25
N TRP A 131 -9.58 -2.09 3.44
CA TRP A 131 -10.39 -0.99 2.92
C TRP A 131 -10.22 -0.82 1.40
N PRO A 132 -10.61 -1.84 0.60
CA PRO A 132 -10.43 -1.82 -0.86
C PRO A 132 -11.22 -0.71 -1.57
N GLU A 133 -12.29 -0.21 -0.95
CA GLU A 133 -13.20 0.83 -1.46
C GLU A 133 -12.90 2.23 -0.89
N SER A 134 -11.83 2.39 -0.10
CA SER A 134 -11.46 3.72 0.41
C SER A 134 -11.16 4.69 -0.74
N ASP A 135 -11.47 5.97 -0.55
CA ASP A 135 -11.05 7.07 -1.45
C ASP A 135 -9.54 7.10 -1.70
N LYS A 136 -8.75 6.50 -0.80
CA LYS A 136 -7.29 6.39 -0.91
C LYS A 136 -6.83 5.09 -1.54
N ALA A 137 -7.72 4.13 -1.81
CA ALA A 137 -7.34 2.83 -2.34
C ALA A 137 -6.67 2.93 -3.72
N LEU A 138 -7.15 3.81 -4.60
CA LEU A 138 -6.55 4.02 -5.92
C LEU A 138 -5.14 4.60 -5.81
N ASP A 139 -4.97 5.65 -5.01
CA ASP A 139 -3.66 6.26 -4.74
C ASP A 139 -2.69 5.28 -4.06
N THR A 140 -3.21 4.45 -3.15
CA THR A 140 -2.45 3.39 -2.46
C THR A 140 -1.90 2.37 -3.45
N ARG A 141 -2.71 1.90 -4.42
CA ARG A 141 -2.26 0.96 -5.46
C ARG A 141 -1.12 1.54 -6.29
N LEU A 142 -1.21 2.82 -6.68
CA LEU A 142 -0.14 3.50 -7.41
C LEU A 142 1.13 3.61 -6.55
N LYS A 143 0.99 3.93 -5.26
CA LYS A 143 2.13 3.99 -4.33
C LYS A 143 2.81 2.64 -4.14
N VAL A 144 2.07 1.53 -4.13
CA VAL A 144 2.67 0.19 -4.12
C VAL A 144 3.54 -0.04 -5.35
N ALA A 145 3.04 0.33 -6.54
CA ALA A 145 3.83 0.23 -7.78
C ALA A 145 5.10 1.09 -7.70
N LEU A 146 5.01 2.31 -7.16
CA LEU A 146 6.17 3.17 -6.91
C LEU A 146 7.15 2.57 -5.90
N CYS A 147 6.66 1.92 -4.84
CA CYS A 147 7.55 1.23 -3.88
C CYS A 147 8.33 0.12 -4.57
N TYR A 148 7.68 -0.71 -5.38
CA TYR A 148 8.36 -1.77 -6.12
C TYR A 148 9.36 -1.23 -7.15
N GLN A 149 9.05 -0.10 -7.79
CA GLN A 149 10.02 0.57 -8.66
C GLN A 149 11.25 1.04 -7.88
N ARG A 150 11.07 1.58 -6.67
CA ARG A 150 12.18 2.01 -5.80
C ARG A 150 12.97 0.86 -5.17
N LEU A 151 12.43 -0.35 -5.21
CA LEU A 151 13.09 -1.59 -4.79
C LEU A 151 13.75 -2.33 -5.97
N ASP A 152 13.77 -1.72 -7.16
CA ASP A 152 14.26 -2.33 -8.41
C ASP A 152 13.56 -3.66 -8.76
N GLN A 153 12.32 -3.84 -8.27
CA GLN A 153 11.50 -5.03 -8.52
C GLN A 153 10.56 -4.77 -9.70
N THR A 154 11.13 -4.57 -10.89
CA THR A 154 10.43 -4.17 -12.12
C THR A 154 9.22 -5.04 -12.44
N GLU A 155 9.34 -6.38 -12.36
CA GLU A 155 8.21 -7.29 -12.60
C GLU A 155 7.04 -7.06 -11.62
N LYS A 156 7.33 -6.83 -10.34
CA LYS A 156 6.30 -6.57 -9.33
C LYS A 156 5.69 -5.18 -9.53
N ALA A 157 6.51 -4.19 -9.89
CA ALA A 157 6.05 -2.85 -10.22
C ALA A 157 5.08 -2.86 -11.41
N GLN A 158 5.41 -3.57 -12.49
CA GLN A 158 4.54 -3.74 -13.66
C GLN A 158 3.23 -4.43 -13.30
N LYS A 159 3.27 -5.50 -12.50
CA LYS A 159 2.06 -6.18 -12.00
C LYS A 159 1.18 -5.26 -11.14
N ALA A 160 1.79 -4.50 -10.23
CA ALA A 160 1.07 -3.53 -9.40
C ALA A 160 0.46 -2.40 -10.24
N LEU A 161 1.17 -1.93 -11.27
CA LEU A 161 0.69 -0.91 -12.20
C LEU A 161 -0.48 -1.41 -13.05
N ALA A 162 -0.44 -2.66 -13.51
CA ALA A 162 -1.55 -3.30 -14.21
C ALA A 162 -2.80 -3.41 -13.31
N SER A 163 -2.62 -3.82 -12.05
CA SER A 163 -3.71 -3.86 -11.06
C SER A 163 -4.30 -2.46 -10.80
N PHE A 164 -3.45 -1.43 -10.73
CA PHE A 164 -3.88 -0.04 -10.61
C PHE A 164 -4.73 0.40 -11.81
N ARG A 165 -4.32 0.10 -13.04
CA ARG A 165 -5.08 0.45 -14.26
C ARG A 165 -6.46 -0.21 -14.28
N GLN A 166 -6.55 -1.49 -13.91
CA GLN A 166 -7.83 -2.18 -13.78
C GLN A 166 -8.74 -1.51 -12.75
N ALA A 167 -8.21 -1.12 -11.60
CA ALA A 167 -8.97 -0.41 -10.58
C ALA A 167 -9.40 1.01 -11.01
N LEU A 168 -8.56 1.70 -11.79
CA LEU A 168 -8.87 3.01 -12.37
C LEU A 168 -10.03 2.93 -13.37
N GLU A 169 -10.04 1.90 -14.21
CA GLU A 169 -11.11 1.66 -15.17
C GLU A 169 -12.43 1.28 -14.50
N ALA A 170 -12.37 0.43 -13.47
CA ALA A 170 -13.52 0.01 -12.69
C ALA A 170 -14.13 1.17 -11.86
N ASN A 171 -13.33 2.16 -11.47
CA ASN A 171 -13.81 3.31 -10.71
C ASN A 171 -14.50 4.34 -11.62
N THR A 172 -15.78 4.13 -11.88
CA THR A 172 -16.63 5.01 -12.70
C THR A 172 -17.05 6.30 -11.99
N SER A 173 -16.95 6.34 -10.66
CA SER A 173 -17.28 7.51 -9.84
C SER A 173 -16.15 8.55 -9.73
N LEU A 174 -14.97 8.23 -10.28
CA LEU A 174 -13.81 9.11 -10.21
C LEU A 174 -13.96 10.33 -11.13
N ASP A 175 -13.66 11.52 -10.61
CA ASP A 175 -13.66 12.76 -11.40
C ASP A 175 -12.71 12.68 -12.61
N ALA A 176 -13.10 13.32 -13.71
CA ALA A 176 -12.33 13.30 -14.96
C ALA A 176 -10.91 13.85 -14.79
N GLN A 177 -10.73 14.92 -14.00
CA GLN A 177 -9.40 15.49 -13.74
C GLN A 177 -8.55 14.55 -12.90
N ALA A 178 -9.14 13.92 -11.89
CA ALA A 178 -8.45 12.93 -11.07
C ALA A 178 -8.01 11.73 -11.92
N ARG A 179 -8.85 11.26 -12.83
CA ARG A 179 -8.52 10.16 -13.76
C ARG A 179 -7.34 10.50 -14.67
N VAL A 180 -7.32 11.72 -15.23
CA VAL A 180 -6.18 12.20 -16.04
C VAL A 180 -4.90 12.24 -15.22
N ARG A 181 -4.93 12.87 -14.04
CA ARG A 181 -3.76 12.94 -13.14
C ARG A 181 -3.19 11.55 -12.80
N PHE A 182 -4.07 10.61 -12.47
CA PHE A 182 -3.68 9.25 -12.15
C PHE A 182 -3.11 8.51 -13.37
N GLY A 183 -3.67 8.72 -14.56
CA GLY A 183 -3.13 8.22 -15.82
C GLY A 183 -1.74 8.75 -16.11
N GLU A 184 -1.54 10.07 -16.00
CA GLU A 184 -0.23 10.70 -16.21
C GLU A 184 0.86 10.14 -15.28
N GLN A 185 0.53 9.93 -14.00
CA GLN A 185 1.46 9.33 -13.05
C GLN A 185 1.79 7.87 -13.38
N ALA A 186 0.79 7.08 -13.80
CA ALA A 186 0.99 5.70 -14.20
C ALA A 186 1.86 5.60 -15.46
N ASP A 187 1.61 6.45 -16.46
CA ASP A 187 2.38 6.47 -17.70
C ASP A 187 3.82 6.96 -17.45
N ALA A 188 4.01 7.92 -16.54
CA ALA A 188 5.33 8.35 -16.13
C ALA A 188 6.11 7.19 -15.50
N LEU A 189 5.48 6.44 -14.60
CA LEU A 189 6.07 5.26 -13.98
C LEU A 189 6.37 4.17 -15.01
N GLU A 190 5.44 3.92 -15.94
CA GLU A 190 5.63 2.93 -17.00
C GLU A 190 6.87 3.26 -17.85
N ARG A 191 7.04 4.52 -18.25
CA ARG A 191 8.24 4.95 -19.00
C ARG A 191 9.52 4.66 -18.23
N THR A 192 9.56 4.94 -16.92
CA THR A 192 10.74 4.66 -16.09
C THR A 192 11.05 3.16 -15.99
N LEU A 193 10.03 2.31 -15.96
CA LEU A 193 10.22 0.85 -15.90
C LEU A 193 10.75 0.27 -17.22
N HIS A 194 10.43 0.88 -18.36
CA HIS A 194 10.93 0.45 -19.68
C HIS A 194 12.35 0.96 -19.98
N THR A 195 12.83 2.01 -19.30
CA THR A 195 14.17 2.56 -19.56
C THR A 195 15.28 1.71 -18.95
N GLU A 196 14.96 0.84 -17.99
CA GLU A 196 15.91 -0.01 -17.28
C GLU A 196 15.97 -1.46 -17.78
N GLU A 197 15.27 -1.83 -18.85
CA GLU A 197 15.61 -3.09 -19.53
C GLU A 197 17.05 -2.93 -20.05
N PRO A 198 18.04 -3.66 -19.50
CA PRO A 198 19.29 -3.80 -20.21
C PRO A 198 18.87 -4.53 -21.47
N GLN A 199 18.96 -3.85 -22.62
CA GLN A 199 18.96 -4.58 -23.86
C GLN A 199 20.07 -5.60 -23.69
N ALA A 200 19.68 -6.87 -23.52
CA ALA A 200 20.58 -7.96 -23.82
C ALA A 200 21.00 -7.67 -25.24
N GLU A 201 22.20 -7.10 -25.41
CA GLU A 201 22.81 -6.91 -26.70
C GLU A 201 22.68 -8.26 -27.38
N GLU A 202 21.79 -8.35 -28.39
CA GLU A 202 21.79 -9.52 -29.25
C GLU A 202 23.24 -9.68 -29.68
N PRO A 203 23.86 -10.87 -29.46
CA PRO A 203 25.26 -11.04 -29.75
C PRO A 203 25.43 -10.68 -31.21
N VAL A 204 26.11 -9.56 -31.46
CA VAL A 204 26.29 -8.98 -32.78
C VAL A 204 26.80 -10.12 -33.65
N ARG A 205 25.92 -10.65 -34.50
CA ARG A 205 26.20 -11.85 -35.27
C ARG A 205 27.41 -11.47 -36.11
N ALA A 206 28.57 -12.00 -35.73
CA ALA A 206 29.82 -11.73 -36.40
C ALA A 206 29.58 -12.03 -37.88
N VAL A 207 29.53 -10.98 -38.69
CA VAL A 207 29.54 -11.10 -40.13
C VAL A 207 30.96 -11.57 -40.45
N SER A 208 31.14 -12.90 -40.44
CA SER A 208 32.37 -13.53 -40.89
C SER A 208 32.46 -13.28 -42.39
N SER A 209 33.17 -12.22 -42.75
CA SER A 209 33.75 -12.05 -44.07
C SER A 209 34.75 -13.17 -44.29
N HIS A 210 34.32 -14.24 -44.97
CA HIS A 210 35.20 -15.22 -45.59
C HIS A 210 34.72 -15.49 -47.01
N ASP A 211 35.64 -15.18 -47.92
CA ASP A 211 35.89 -15.82 -49.22
C ASP A 211 34.94 -15.55 -50.39
N HIS A 212 35.33 -14.59 -51.23
CA HIS A 212 35.23 -14.74 -52.69
C HIS A 212 36.42 -14.09 -53.39
N ASP A 213 37.59 -14.73 -53.28
CA ASP A 213 38.64 -14.64 -54.30
C ASP A 213 38.23 -15.48 -55.51
N ALA A 214 37.75 -14.82 -56.57
CA ALA A 214 37.74 -15.39 -57.92
C ALA A 214 37.64 -14.28 -58.98
N VAL A 215 38.79 -13.85 -59.49
CA VAL A 215 38.89 -13.20 -60.81
C VAL A 215 39.20 -14.30 -61.84
N PRO A 216 38.44 -14.37 -62.96
CA PRO A 216 39.12 -14.25 -64.25
C PRO A 216 38.33 -13.47 -65.33
N THR A 217 39.06 -12.52 -65.92
CA THR A 217 39.23 -12.19 -67.36
C THR A 217 38.05 -12.14 -68.36
N VAL A 218 38.00 -10.99 -69.06
CA VAL A 218 37.13 -10.47 -70.16
C VAL A 218 37.04 -11.37 -71.41
N PRO A 219 36.04 -11.19 -72.33
CA PRO A 219 36.24 -10.28 -73.47
C PRO A 219 35.03 -9.44 -73.95
N LEU A 220 35.38 -8.38 -74.68
CA LEU A 220 34.63 -7.32 -75.36
C LEU A 220 33.40 -7.74 -76.18
N HIS A 221 32.35 -6.89 -76.20
CA HIS A 221 31.71 -6.44 -77.44
C HIS A 221 30.98 -5.08 -77.28
N HIS A 222 31.10 -4.28 -78.34
CA HIS A 222 30.45 -3.01 -78.69
C HIS A 222 28.95 -2.96 -78.30
N GLU A 223 28.28 -1.81 -78.09
CA GLU A 223 28.08 -0.75 -79.09
C GLU A 223 27.21 0.39 -78.51
N LYS A 224 27.64 1.64 -78.77
CA LYS A 224 26.93 2.92 -79.03
C LYS A 224 25.55 3.20 -78.37
N GLN A 225 25.42 4.35 -77.69
CA GLN A 225 24.77 5.60 -78.18
C GLN A 225 24.44 6.57 -77.02
N THR A 226 25.05 7.75 -77.07
CA THR A 226 24.67 9.04 -76.43
C THR A 226 23.44 9.69 -77.11
N PRO A 227 22.99 10.92 -76.78
CA PRO A 227 22.61 11.56 -75.49
C PRO A 227 21.28 12.38 -75.65
N GLN A 228 21.07 13.41 -74.80
CA GLN A 228 20.11 14.56 -74.86
C GLN A 228 18.71 14.34 -74.25
N ALA A 229 17.99 15.35 -73.76
CA ALA A 229 18.21 16.70 -73.22
C ALA A 229 16.79 17.30 -73.03
N GLY A 230 16.64 18.22 -72.08
CA GLY A 230 15.53 19.18 -72.01
C GLY A 230 14.21 18.64 -71.43
N ASP A 231 13.29 19.44 -70.94
CA ASP A 231 13.30 20.88 -70.66
C ASP A 231 11.98 21.19 -69.93
N ALA A 232 11.99 22.28 -69.17
CA ALA A 232 10.89 23.23 -69.00
C ALA A 232 9.46 22.79 -68.56
N GLN A 233 9.10 23.27 -67.36
CA GLN A 233 8.16 24.38 -67.13
C GLN A 233 6.65 24.26 -67.52
N LYS A 234 5.83 24.66 -66.54
CA LYS A 234 4.48 25.31 -66.60
C LYS A 234 3.22 24.45 -66.44
N ARG A 235 2.47 24.76 -65.37
CA ARG A 235 1.05 25.20 -65.29
C ARG A 235 0.62 24.99 -63.83
N ALA A 236 0.39 25.99 -62.96
CA ALA A 236 -0.52 27.13 -63.04
C ALA A 236 -1.92 26.73 -63.50
N ILE A 237 -2.75 26.30 -62.54
CA ILE A 237 -4.14 26.72 -62.32
C ILE A 237 -4.33 26.81 -60.80
#